data_AF-A0A950SKI6-F1
#
_entry.id   AF-A0A950SKI6-F1
#
_cell.length_a   1.000
_cell.length_b   1.000
_cell.length_c   1.000
_cell.angle_alpha   90.00
_cell.angle_beta   90.00
_cell.angle_gamma   90.00
#
_symmetry.space_group_name_H-M   'P 1'
#
loop_
_entity.id
_entity.type
_entity.pdbx_description
1 polymer ?
#
loop_
_entity_poly.entity_id
_entity_poly.type
_entity_poly.pdbx_seq_one_letter_code
_entity_poly.pdbx_strand_id
1 'polypeptide(L)'
;MDPFAVVLLVALAVLLALVLLLGRYYPGSGLEQLGLKPPREVVESREALEAADLDQLLAATNARRRRRGLPERTHAQAQEELGGGSPEGA
;
A
#
# COMPACT_ATOMS: atom_id res chain seq x y z
N MET A 1 -1.74 -25.07 -48.33
CA MET A 1 -1.35 -24.13 -47.25
C MET A 1 -0.26 -23.25 -47.81
N ASP A 2 -0.41 -21.93 -47.75
CA ASP A 2 0.61 -20.98 -48.23
C ASP A 2 1.88 -21.12 -47.38
N PRO A 3 3.07 -21.34 -47.98
CA PRO A 3 4.32 -21.41 -47.25
C PRO A 3 4.56 -20.21 -46.33
N PHE A 4 4.16 -19.01 -46.76
CA PHE A 4 4.27 -17.80 -45.94
C PHE A 4 3.43 -17.89 -44.66
N ALA A 5 2.19 -18.36 -44.78
CA ALA A 5 1.29 -18.54 -43.63
C ALA A 5 1.82 -19.59 -42.64
N VAL A 6 2.44 -20.66 -43.14
CA VAL A 6 3.05 -21.70 -42.29
C VAL A 6 4.22 -21.14 -41.50
N VAL A 7 5.12 -20.37 -42.14
CA VAL A 7 6.27 -19.75 -41.46
C VAL A 7 5.80 -18.74 -40.41
N LEU A 8 4.82 -17.90 -40.74
CA LEU A 8 4.25 -16.92 -39.82
C LEU A 8 3.65 -17.61 -38.58
N LEU A 9 2.87 -18.68 -38.78
CA LEU A 9 2.22 -19.41 -37.70
C LEU A 9 3.24 -20.08 -36.79
N VAL A 10 4.29 -20.70 -37.35
CA VAL A 10 5.38 -21.29 -36.57
C VAL A 10 6.13 -20.23 -35.77
N ALA A 11 6.46 -19.08 -36.39
CA ALA A 11 7.13 -17.98 -35.69
C ALA A 11 6.29 -17.44 -34.52
N LEU A 12 4.98 -17.27 -34.71
CA LEU A 12 4.06 -16.85 -33.66
C LEU A 12 3.99 -17.89 -32.53
N ALA A 13 3.87 -19.18 -32.88
CA ALA A 13 3.84 -20.25 -31.89
C ALA A 13 5.12 -20.31 -31.05
N VAL A 14 6.29 -20.12 -31.69
CA VAL A 14 7.58 -20.05 -31.00
C VAL A 14 7.65 -18.83 -30.07
N LEU A 15 7.19 -17.65 -30.53
CA LEU A 15 7.15 -16.45 -29.70
C LEU A 15 6.27 -16.66 -28.47
N LEU A 16 5.07 -17.21 -28.65
CA LEU A 16 4.16 -17.52 -27.54
C LEU A 16 4.79 -18.55 -26.59
N ALA A 17 5.42 -19.59 -27.12
CA ALA A 17 6.13 -20.57 -26.31
C ALA A 17 7.25 -19.93 -25.49
N LEU A 18 8.03 -19.01 -26.06
CA LEU A 18 9.07 -18.26 -25.34
C LEU A 18 8.49 -17.38 -24.24
N VAL A 19 7.40 -16.65 -24.50
CA VAL A 19 6.72 -15.82 -23.48
C VAL A 19 6.18 -16.69 -22.35
N LEU A 20 5.52 -17.81 -22.67
CA LEU A 20 5.01 -18.75 -21.68
C LEU A 20 6.14 -19.42 -20.89
N LEU A 21 7.24 -19.77 -21.55
CA LEU A 21 8.43 -20.31 -20.92
C LEU A 21 9.03 -19.29 -19.95
N LEU A 22 9.15 -18.03 -20.37
CA LEU A 22 9.68 -16.96 -19.53
C LEU A 22 8.78 -16.73 -18.31
N GLY A 23 7.46 -16.68 -18.48
CA GLY A 23 6.52 -16.59 -17.36
C GLY A 23 6.53 -17.82 -16.45
N ARG A 24 6.76 -19.01 -16.99
CA ARG A 24 6.80 -20.27 -16.23
C ARG A 24 8.10 -20.46 -15.44
N TYR A 25 9.22 -19.96 -15.96
CA TYR A 25 10.56 -20.07 -15.35
C TYR A 25 10.93 -18.85 -14.51
N TYR A 26 10.35 -17.69 -14.77
CA TYR A 26 10.46 -16.48 -13.95
C TYR A 26 9.09 -16.05 -13.38
N PRO A 27 8.52 -16.80 -12.43
CA PRO A 27 7.35 -16.37 -11.66
C PRO A 27 7.82 -15.35 -10.60
N GLY A 28 8.33 -14.20 -11.05
CA GLY A 28 8.75 -13.09 -10.20
C GLY A 28 8.30 -11.82 -10.88
N SER A 29 7.39 -11.10 -10.24
CA SER A 29 6.68 -10.00 -10.87
C SER A 29 7.64 -8.84 -11.15
N GLY A 30 7.69 -8.36 -12.39
CA GLY A 30 8.33 -7.07 -12.70
C GLY A 30 7.69 -5.89 -11.95
N LEU A 31 6.55 -6.13 -11.28
CA LEU A 31 5.82 -5.19 -10.43
C LEU A 31 6.43 -5.04 -9.03
N GLU A 32 7.01 -6.11 -8.47
CA GLU A 32 7.77 -6.03 -7.20
C GLU A 32 9.04 -5.18 -7.38
N GLN A 33 9.68 -5.22 -8.56
CA GLN A 33 10.80 -4.34 -8.90
C GLN A 33 10.39 -2.87 -9.08
N LEU A 34 9.12 -2.60 -9.38
CA LEU A 34 8.55 -1.26 -9.48
C LEU A 34 8.03 -0.73 -8.12
N GLY A 35 8.08 -1.54 -7.06
CA GLY A 35 7.59 -1.18 -5.72
C GLY A 35 6.09 -0.93 -5.63
N LEU A 36 5.31 -1.31 -6.65
CA LEU A 36 3.86 -1.15 -6.66
C LEU A 36 3.24 -2.28 -5.82
N LYS A 37 3.16 -2.04 -4.52
CA LYS A 37 2.58 -2.94 -3.54
C LYS A 37 1.07 -3.13 -3.83
N PRO A 38 0.52 -4.36 -3.70
CA PRO A 38 -0.88 -4.61 -3.99
C PRO A 38 -1.80 -3.68 -3.18
N PRO A 39 -2.92 -3.18 -3.74
CA PRO A 39 -3.77 -2.18 -3.10
C PRO A 39 -4.22 -2.55 -1.68
N ARG A 40 -4.44 -3.84 -1.40
CA ARG A 40 -4.85 -4.31 -0.06
C ARG A 40 -3.77 -4.09 1.00
N GLU A 41 -2.50 -4.33 0.64
CA GLU A 41 -1.37 -4.15 1.56
C GLU A 41 -1.09 -2.67 1.80
N VAL A 42 -1.36 -1.81 0.81
CA VAL A 42 -1.26 -0.36 0.98
C VAL A 42 -2.28 0.15 2.00
N VAL A 43 -3.52 -0.33 1.97
CA VAL A 43 -4.56 0.07 2.93
C VAL A 43 -4.23 -0.37 4.35
N GLU A 44 -3.88 -1.65 4.54
CA GLU A 44 -3.50 -2.18 5.86
C GLU A 44 -2.25 -1.47 6.41
N SER A 45 -1.27 -1.15 5.55
CA SER A 45 -0.10 -0.39 5.96
C SER A 45 -0.40 1.05 6.35
N ARG A 46 -1.39 1.68 5.71
CA ARG A 46 -1.79 3.06 6.02
C ARG A 46 -2.52 3.14 7.36
N GLU A 47 -3.45 2.25 7.63
CA GLU A 47 -4.16 2.19 8.92
C GLU A 47 -3.17 1.98 10.08
N ALA A 48 -2.18 1.09 9.89
CA ALA A 48 -1.12 0.87 10.87
C ALA A 48 -0.21 2.11 11.06
N LEU A 49 0.08 2.84 9.98
CA LEU A 49 0.88 4.08 10.04
C LEU A 49 0.13 5.20 10.75
N GLU A 50 -1.15 5.37 10.45
CA GLU A 50 -2.02 6.39 11.06
C GLU A 50 -2.18 6.16 12.57
N ALA A 51 -2.31 4.90 12.99
CA ALA A 51 -2.30 4.54 14.40
C ALA A 51 -0.97 4.90 15.10
N ALA A 52 0.16 4.58 14.47
CA ALA A 52 1.49 4.91 14.99
C ALA A 52 1.74 6.43 15.07
N ASP A 53 1.24 7.20 14.09
CA ASP A 53 1.34 8.65 14.07
C ASP A 53 0.54 9.29 15.22
N LEU A 54 -0.66 8.76 15.50
CA LEU A 54 -1.49 9.21 16.63
C LEU A 54 -0.82 8.93 17.98
N ASP A 55 -0.21 7.77 18.15
CA ASP A 55 0.57 7.44 19.35
C ASP A 55 1.75 8.40 19.54
N GLN A 56 2.45 8.74 18.46
CA GLN A 56 3.57 9.68 18.51
C GLN A 56 3.12 11.09 18.91
N LEU A 57 1.99 11.56 18.36
CA LEU A 57 1.39 12.85 18.73
C LEU A 57 0.96 12.88 20.21
N LEU A 58 0.34 11.80 20.67
CA LEU A 58 -0.09 11.66 22.06
C LEU A 58 1.10 11.66 23.02
N ALA A 59 2.16 10.92 22.69
CA ALA A 59 3.39 10.87 23.47
C ALA A 59 4.05 12.25 23.59
N ALA A 60 4.14 13.00 22.49
CA ALA A 60 4.68 14.35 22.47
C ALA A 60 3.83 15.32 23.32
N THR A 61 2.50 15.18 23.23
CA THR A 61 1.55 16.01 23.99
C THR A 61 1.65 15.72 25.48
N ASN A 62 1.66 14.45 25.88
CA ASN A 62 1.79 14.03 27.27
C ASN A 62 3.15 14.41 27.85
N ALA A 63 4.23 14.35 27.07
CA ALA A 63 5.54 14.85 27.50
C ALA A 63 5.49 16.35 27.86
N ARG A 64 4.77 17.18 27.09
CA ARG A 64 4.59 18.61 27.41
C ARG A 64 3.69 18.81 28.64
N ARG A 65 2.62 18.02 28.79
CA ARG A 65 1.69 18.09 29.93
C ARG A 65 2.38 17.68 31.24
N ARG A 66 3.18 16.62 31.22
CA ARG A 66 4.01 16.18 32.37
C ARG A 66 4.94 17.29 32.86
N ARG A 67 5.62 18.00 31.94
CA ARG A 67 6.49 19.14 32.29
C ARG A 67 5.73 20.29 32.95
N ARG A 68 4.42 20.39 32.73
CA ARG A 68 3.54 21.42 33.30
C ARG A 68 2.74 20.91 34.51
N GLY A 69 2.95 19.66 34.95
CA GLY A 69 2.17 19.04 36.03
C GLY A 69 0.69 18.80 35.69
N LEU A 70 0.34 18.83 34.40
CA LEU A 70 -1.02 18.59 33.93
C LEU A 70 -1.27 17.08 33.78
N PRO A 71 -2.52 16.61 33.99
CA PRO A 71 -2.88 15.22 33.78
C PRO A 71 -2.65 14.79 32.32
N GLU A 72 -2.22 13.54 32.15
CA GLU A 72 -2.00 12.91 30.86
C GLU A 72 -3.33 12.72 30.12
N ARG A 73 -3.30 12.85 28.79
CA ARG A 73 -4.44 12.56 27.92
C ARG A 73 -4.41 11.11 27.47
N THR A 74 -5.60 10.52 27.35
CA THR A 74 -5.80 9.18 26.82
C THR A 74 -6.06 9.22 25.31
N HIS A 75 -5.89 8.08 24.65
CA HIS A 75 -6.07 7.92 23.21
C HIS A 75 -7.51 8.27 22.77
N ALA A 76 -8.51 7.86 23.55
CA ALA A 76 -9.92 8.17 23.28
C ALA A 76 -10.22 9.68 23.28
N GLN A 77 -9.64 10.43 24.21
CA GLN A 77 -9.80 11.89 24.28
C GLN A 77 -9.12 12.60 23.10
N ALA A 78 -7.97 12.09 22.65
CA ALA A 78 -7.29 12.62 21.48
C ALA A 78 -8.06 12.35 20.18
N GLN A 79 -8.68 11.16 20.06
CA GLN A 79 -9.53 10.82 18.92
C GLN A 79 -10.81 11.65 18.88
N GLU A 80 -11.44 11.93 20.01
CA GLU A 80 -12.63 12.77 20.11
C GLU A 80 -12.34 14.23 19.69
N GLU A 81 -11.19 14.78 20.09
CA GLU A 81 -10.75 16.14 19.71
C GLU A 81 -10.44 16.25 18.20
N LEU A 82 -9.87 15.20 17.58
CA LEU A 82 -9.58 15.18 16.15
C LEU A 82 -10.81 14.84 15.28
N GLY A 83 -11.69 13.95 15.76
CA GLY A 83 -12.88 13.48 15.04
C GLY A 83 -14.09 14.39 15.15
N GLY A 84 -14.15 15.27 16.17
CA GLY A 84 -15.24 16.23 16.38
C GLY A 84 -15.19 17.48 15.49
N GLY A 85 -14.21 17.59 14.59
CA GLY A 85 -13.92 18.78 13.77
C GLY A 85 -14.37 18.71 12.31
N SER A 86 -15.31 17.83 11.92
CA SER A 86 -15.94 17.87 10.60
C SER A 86 -17.22 18.72 10.62
N PRO A 87 -17.17 20.00 10.20
CA PRO A 87 -18.36 20.73 9.80
C PRO A 87 -18.75 20.32 8.37
N GLU A 88 -19.44 19.18 8.21
CA GLU A 88 -20.41 19.04 7.12
C GLU A 88 -21.76 19.46 7.73
N GLY A 89 -22.36 20.60 7.41
CA GLY A 89 -22.55 21.17 6.08
C GLY A 89 -24.05 21.13 5.82
N ALA A 90 -24.73 22.17 6.32
CA ALA A 90 -26.13 22.47 6.04
C ALA A 90 -26.34 22.92 4.59
#